data_AF-A0A7Y7MAG7-F1
#
_entry.id   AF-A0A7Y7MAG7-F1
#
_cell.length_a   1.000
_cell.length_b   1.000
_cell.length_c   1.000
_cell.angle_alpha   90.00
_cell.angle_beta   90.00
_cell.angle_gamma   90.00
#
_symmetry.space_group_name_H-M   'P 1'
#
loop_
_entity.id
_entity.type
_entity.pdbx_description
1 polymer ?
#
loop_
_entity_poly.entity_id
_entity_poly.type
_entity_poly.pdbx_seq_one_letter_code
_entity_poly.pdbx_strand_id
1 'polypeptide(L)' 'MAQAERQLIVDALRAAEGNRTRAARQLGIAKSSLYEKLNRHGLLAEAP' A
#
# COMPACT_ATOMS: atom_id res chain seq x y z
N MET A 1 2.99 12.82 -10.65
CA MET A 1 1.93 11.81 -10.49
C MET A 1 2.32 10.66 -9.56
N ALA A 2 3.54 10.12 -9.63
CA ALA A 2 3.97 8.98 -8.80
C ALA A 2 3.88 9.20 -7.27
N GLN A 3 4.02 10.44 -6.81
CA GLN A 3 4.00 10.77 -5.38
C GLN A 3 2.60 10.67 -4.77
N ALA A 4 1.55 10.97 -5.55
CA ALA A 4 0.16 10.84 -5.10
C ALA A 4 -0.23 9.37 -4.90
N GLU A 5 0.21 8.48 -5.81
CA GLU A 5 -0.03 7.04 -5.65
C GLU A 5 0.68 6.49 -4.40
N ARG A 6 1.95 6.86 -4.18
CA ARG A 6 2.69 6.46 -2.98
C ARG A 6 1.97 6.91 -1.71
N GLN A 7 1.50 8.15 -1.67
CA GLN A 7 0.80 8.70 -0.52
C GLN A 7 -0.50 7.95 -0.22
N LEU A 8 -1.31 7.66 -1.24
CA LEU A 8 -2.54 6.87 -1.09
C LEU A 8 -2.25 5.48 -0.51
N ILE A 9 -1.17 4.83 -0.95
CA ILE A 9 -0.77 3.52 -0.43
C ILE A 9 -0.34 3.62 1.03
N VAL A 10 0.45 4.63 1.39
CA VAL A 10 0.89 4.86 2.77
C VAL A 10 -0.29 5.17 3.69
N ASP A 11 -1.24 6.01 3.25
CA ASP A 11 -2.42 6.34 4.05
C ASP A 11 -3.33 5.13 4.24
N ALA A 12 -3.54 4.32 3.20
CA ALA A 12 -4.28 3.07 3.32
C ALA A 12 -3.57 2.06 4.24
N LEU A 13 -2.24 1.96 4.19
CA LEU A 13 -1.47 1.13 5.11
C LEU A 13 -1.58 1.61 6.56
N ARG A 14 -1.51 2.92 6.79
CA ARG A 14 -1.69 3.53 8.12
C ARG A 14 -3.10 3.31 8.66
N ALA A 15 -4.13 3.56 7.85
CA ALA A 15 -5.52 3.32 8.20
C ALA A 15 -5.84 1.83 8.40
N ALA A 16 -5.05 0.94 7.79
CA ALA A 16 -5.13 -0.50 7.97
C ALA A 16 -4.21 -1.03 9.07
N GLU A 17 -3.47 -0.16 9.79
CA GLU A 17 -2.53 -0.55 10.85
C GLU A 17 -1.47 -1.56 10.36
N GLY A 18 -0.95 -1.36 9.15
CA GLY A 18 0.02 -2.27 8.51
C GLY A 18 -0.59 -3.53 7.89
N ASN A 19 -1.91 -3.73 8.01
CA ASN A 19 -2.58 -4.86 7.37
C ASN A 19 -2.75 -4.64 5.86
N ARG A 20 -1.81 -5.17 5.09
CA ARG A 20 -1.77 -5.08 3.62
C ARG A 20 -3.07 -5.55 2.95
N THR A 21 -3.74 -6.56 3.48
CA THR A 21 -5.03 -7.04 2.93
C THR A 21 -6.15 -6.02 3.14
N ARG A 22 -6.21 -5.38 4.33
CA ARG A 22 -7.18 -4.31 4.60
C ARG A 22 -6.86 -3.06 3.77
N ALA A 23 -5.59 -2.69 3.63
CA ALA A 23 -5.16 -1.57 2.78
C ALA A 23 -5.55 -1.80 1.31
N ALA A 24 -5.34 -3.00 0.78
CA ALA A 24 -5.75 -3.35 -0.59
C ALA A 24 -7.27 -3.21 -0.79
N ARG A 25 -8.07 -3.67 0.19
CA ARG A 25 -9.53 -3.52 0.20
C ARG A 25 -9.96 -2.05 0.25
N GLN A 26 -9.30 -1.22 1.07
CA GLN A 26 -9.59 0.21 1.14
C GLN A 26 -9.26 0.94 -0.17
N LEU A 27 -8.18 0.53 -0.84
CA LEU A 27 -7.78 1.07 -2.14
C LEU A 27 -8.60 0.50 -3.31
N GLY A 28 -9.46 -0.49 -3.08
CA GLY A 28 -10.25 -1.14 -4.13
C GLY A 28 -9.41 -1.94 -5.12
N ILE A 29 -8.21 -2.38 -4.73
CA ILE A 29 -7.28 -3.12 -5.59
C ILE A 29 -7.07 -4.54 -5.10
N ALA A 30 -6.64 -5.42 -6.00
CA ALA A 30 -6.21 -6.76 -5.64
C ALA A 30 -4.98 -6.71 -4.72
N LYS A 31 -4.86 -7.69 -3.82
CA LYS A 31 -3.68 -7.85 -2.95
C LYS A 31 -2.39 -7.93 -3.78
N SER A 32 -2.39 -8.67 -4.89
CA SER A 32 -1.25 -8.77 -5.82
C SER A 32 -0.82 -7.40 -6.35
N SER A 33 -1.78 -6.58 -6.80
CA SER A 33 -1.50 -5.22 -7.29
C SER A 33 -0.96 -4.30 -6.20
N LEU A 34 -1.45 -4.42 -4.96
CA LEU A 34 -0.85 -3.70 -3.83
C LEU A 34 0.60 -4.12 -3.64
N TYR A 35 0.91 -5.42 -3.63
CA TYR A 35 2.29 -5.90 -3.50
C TYR A 35 3.21 -5.39 -4.61
N GLU A 36 2.77 -5.38 -5.86
CA GLU A 36 3.55 -4.83 -6.98
C GLU A 36 3.82 -3.33 -6.79
N LYS A 37 2.81 -2.56 -6.37
CA LYS A 37 2.97 -1.13 -6.08
C LYS A 37 3.91 -0.90 -4.88
N LEU A 38 3.77 -1.69 -3.81
CA LEU A 38 4.66 -1.62 -2.66
C LEU A 38 6.11 -1.93 -3.06
N ASN A 39 6.33 -2.95 -3.89
CA ASN A 39 7.65 -3.28 -4.41
C ASN A 39 8.24 -2.15 -5.26
N ARG A 40 7.43 -1.61 -6.18
CA ARG A 40 7.83 -0.50 -7.06
C ARG A 40 8.19 0.77 -6.28
N HIS A 41 7.49 1.03 -5.18
CA HIS A 41 7.71 2.21 -4.33
C HIS A 41 8.67 1.96 -3.16
N GLY A 42 9.26 0.76 -3.05
CA GLY A 42 10.20 0.42 -1.96
C GLY A 42 9.57 0.29 -0.57
N LEU A 43 8.24 0.13 -0.50
CA LEU A 43 7.45 0.11 0.75
C LEU A 43 7.32 -1.30 1.37
N LEU A 44 7.98 -2.31 0.82
CA LEU A 44 7.93 -3.68 1.36
C LEU A 44 8.71 -3.85 2.67
N ALA A 45 9.69 -2.99 2.95
CA ALA A 45 10.62 -3.11 4.08
C ALA A 45 10.18 -2.36 5.35
N GLU A 46 9.15 -1.51 5.29
CA GLU A 46 8.61 -0.82 6.47
C GLU A 46 7.50 -1.67 7.12
N ALA A 47 7.91 -2.77 7.75
CA ALA A 47 7.14 -3.38 8.84
C ALA A 47 8.12 -3.64 9.99
N PRO A 48 7.94 -3.00 11.17
CA PRO A 48 8.67 -3.38 12.37
C PRO A 48 8.28 -4.79 12.84
#